data_AF-A0A956SHP4-F1
#
_entry.id   AF-A0A956SHP4-F1
#
_cell.length_a   1.000
_cell.length_b   1.000
_cell.length_c   1.000
_cell.angle_alpha   90.00
_cell.angle_beta   90.00
_cell.angle_gamma   90.00
#
_symmetry.space_group_name_H-M   'P 1'
#
loop_
_entity.id
_entity.type
_entity.pdbx_description
1 polymer ?
#
loop_
_entity_poly.entity_id
_entity_poly.type
_entity_poly.pdbx_seq_one_letter_code
_entity_poly.pdbx_strand_id
1 'polypeptide(L)'
;DPNNPLTTAKVALGKLLYHETGMGLSPMHAESEGTFSCASCHFASAGFQAGRLQGISDGGIGFGVNGEGRQPNPNYMEAELDVQPIRSPTALNVAYQEVMLWNGQFGAKGLNAGTESQWTAGTPKEKNFLGYEGVETQAIAAQDVHRLEIPMDFLEQTGYKAMFDLAYPNIPANERYTKEYSGLAIAAYERTLLANQAPWQRWLRGEQNAMTDQE
;
A
#
# COMPACT_ATOMS: atom_id res chain seq x y z
N ASP A 1 0.59 -9.22 -11.48
CA ASP A 1 -0.42 -10.25 -11.30
C ASP A 1 -1.37 -10.34 -12.50
N PRO A 2 -1.39 -11.49 -13.20
CA PRO A 2 -2.39 -11.83 -14.22
C PRO A 2 -3.85 -11.73 -13.75
N ASN A 3 -4.13 -11.93 -12.47
CA ASN A 3 -5.45 -11.83 -11.84
C ASN A 3 -5.84 -10.39 -11.46
N ASN A 4 -4.90 -9.45 -11.50
CA ASN A 4 -5.19 -8.01 -11.37
C ASN A 4 -4.63 -7.20 -12.56
N PRO A 5 -5.19 -7.36 -13.78
CA PRO A 5 -4.77 -6.57 -14.93
C PRO A 5 -4.93 -5.08 -14.66
N LEU A 6 -3.90 -4.31 -15.01
CA LEU A 6 -3.88 -2.85 -14.82
C LEU A 6 -4.83 -2.18 -15.82
N THR A 7 -5.58 -1.20 -15.32
CA THR A 7 -6.33 -0.24 -16.13
C THR A 7 -6.06 1.17 -15.60
N THR A 8 -6.20 2.18 -16.45
CA THR A 8 -6.06 3.58 -16.01
C THR A 8 -7.02 3.90 -14.86
N ALA A 9 -8.24 3.36 -14.89
CA ALA A 9 -9.23 3.56 -13.84
C ALA A 9 -8.81 2.93 -12.49
N LYS A 10 -8.29 1.70 -12.49
CA LYS A 10 -7.76 1.05 -11.28
C LYS A 10 -6.58 1.80 -10.69
N VAL A 11 -5.63 2.21 -11.54
CA VAL A 11 -4.45 2.98 -11.10
C VAL A 11 -4.87 4.34 -10.53
N ALA A 12 -5.81 5.03 -11.16
CA ALA A 12 -6.32 6.31 -10.68
C ALA A 12 -7.03 6.18 -9.33
N LEU A 13 -7.90 5.17 -9.18
CA LEU A 13 -8.55 4.85 -7.91
C LEU A 13 -7.51 4.51 -6.82
N GLY A 14 -6.60 3.60 -7.12
CA GLY A 14 -5.55 3.18 -6.20
C GLY A 14 -4.65 4.31 -5.73
N LYS A 15 -4.29 5.22 -6.63
CA LYS A 15 -3.48 6.39 -6.28
C LYS A 15 -4.18 7.26 -5.25
N LEU A 16 -5.48 7.50 -5.39
CA LEU A 16 -6.22 8.29 -4.42
C LEU A 16 -6.37 7.54 -3.10
N LEU A 17 -6.81 6.28 -3.12
CA LEU A 17 -6.96 5.45 -1.91
C LEU A 17 -5.64 5.31 -1.13
N TYR A 18 -4.49 5.20 -1.81
CA TYR A 18 -3.18 5.15 -1.16
C TYR A 18 -2.89 6.39 -0.28
N HIS A 19 -3.43 7.54 -0.67
CA HIS A 19 -3.25 8.82 0.03
C HIS A 19 -4.47 9.21 0.87
N GLU A 20 -5.54 8.42 0.86
CA GLU A 20 -6.83 8.77 1.45
C GLU A 20 -6.83 8.53 2.95
N THR A 21 -6.80 9.61 3.74
CA THR A 21 -6.82 9.48 5.20
C THR A 21 -8.21 9.23 5.76
N GLY A 22 -9.28 9.54 5.01
CA GLY A 22 -10.67 9.26 5.38
C GLY A 22 -11.01 7.78 5.47
N MET A 23 -10.10 6.88 5.05
CA MET A 23 -10.21 5.44 5.30
C MET A 23 -9.77 5.04 6.71
N GLY A 24 -9.00 5.88 7.43
CA GLY A 24 -8.53 5.62 8.79
C GLY A 24 -9.65 5.75 9.82
N LEU A 25 -10.59 4.80 9.83
CA LEU A 25 -11.86 4.88 10.57
C LEU A 25 -11.95 3.97 11.80
N SER A 26 -10.94 3.11 12.03
CA SER A 26 -10.88 2.23 13.19
C SER A 26 -9.69 2.52 14.12
N PRO A 27 -9.36 3.79 14.45
CA PRO A 27 -8.20 4.10 15.27
C PRO A 27 -8.35 3.65 16.73
N MET A 28 -7.23 3.55 17.46
CA MET A 28 -7.23 3.29 18.91
C MET A 28 -7.85 4.45 19.70
N HIS A 29 -7.68 5.68 19.24
CA HIS A 29 -8.29 6.87 19.82
C HIS A 29 -9.02 7.67 18.75
N ALA A 30 -10.24 8.13 19.07
CA ALA A 30 -11.13 8.81 18.11
C ALA A 30 -10.51 10.07 17.47
N GLU A 31 -9.56 10.72 18.14
CA GLU A 31 -8.84 11.88 17.61
C GLU A 31 -7.95 11.58 16.39
N SER A 32 -7.61 10.31 16.15
CA SER A 32 -6.85 9.89 14.96
C SER A 32 -7.76 9.45 13.81
N GLU A 33 -9.08 9.53 13.97
CA GLU A 33 -10.01 9.22 12.88
C GLU A 33 -9.75 10.17 11.71
N GLY A 34 -9.57 9.60 10.52
CA GLY A 34 -9.33 10.38 9.31
C GLY A 34 -7.92 10.97 9.17
N THR A 35 -6.93 10.58 9.98
CA THR A 35 -5.59 11.23 10.01
C THR A 35 -4.44 10.40 9.42
N PHE A 36 -4.69 9.16 8.98
CA PHE A 36 -3.65 8.25 8.47
C PHE A 36 -4.11 7.46 7.25
N SER A 37 -3.15 7.11 6.40
CA SER A 37 -3.30 6.32 5.17
C SER A 37 -1.99 5.60 4.85
N CYS A 38 -1.89 4.86 3.74
CA CYS A 38 -0.63 4.25 3.29
C CYS A 38 0.48 5.31 3.17
N ALA A 39 0.15 6.49 2.64
CA ALA A 39 1.06 7.63 2.48
C ALA A 39 1.57 8.24 3.80
N SER A 40 0.98 7.89 4.94
CA SER A 40 1.46 8.32 6.26
C SER A 40 2.68 7.53 6.75
N CYS A 41 2.95 6.38 6.13
CA CYS A 41 4.15 5.57 6.36
C CYS A 41 5.05 5.45 5.12
N HIS A 42 4.52 5.69 3.93
CA HIS A 42 5.23 5.54 2.65
C HIS A 42 5.21 6.84 1.85
N PHE A 43 6.12 7.75 2.19
CA PHE A 43 6.15 9.11 1.63
C PHE A 43 6.73 9.12 0.21
N ALA A 44 5.95 9.55 -0.78
CA ALA A 44 6.38 9.59 -2.17
C ALA A 44 7.68 10.39 -2.37
N SER A 45 7.82 11.54 -1.69
CA SER A 45 9.02 12.38 -1.73
C SER A 45 10.25 11.76 -1.08
N ALA A 46 10.08 10.74 -0.23
CA ALA A 46 11.15 9.93 0.36
C ALA A 46 11.32 8.58 -0.35
N GLY A 47 10.96 8.50 -1.64
CA GLY A 47 11.02 7.25 -2.40
C GLY A 47 10.10 6.18 -1.82
N PHE A 48 8.93 6.56 -1.33
CA PHE A 48 7.94 5.68 -0.69
C PHE A 48 8.46 4.94 0.55
N GLN A 49 9.43 5.53 1.24
CA GLN A 49 9.89 5.08 2.56
C GLN A 49 9.30 5.97 3.67
N ALA A 50 9.49 5.57 4.93
CA ALA A 50 8.97 6.32 6.08
C ALA A 50 9.61 7.69 6.33
N GLY A 51 10.74 8.03 5.70
CA GLY A 51 11.48 9.27 6.01
C GLY A 51 12.12 9.31 7.40
N ARG A 52 12.00 8.22 8.18
CA ARG A 52 12.54 8.05 9.53
C ARG A 52 12.77 6.57 9.82
N LEU A 53 13.17 6.23 11.06
CA LEU A 53 13.47 4.86 11.47
C LEU A 53 12.27 3.90 11.35
N GLN A 54 11.06 4.33 11.72
CA GLN A 54 9.83 3.54 11.64
C GLN A 54 8.68 4.40 11.11
N GLY A 55 7.83 3.84 10.24
CA GLY A 55 6.56 4.48 9.89
C GLY A 55 5.62 4.46 11.08
N ILE A 56 4.83 5.53 11.25
CA ILE A 56 3.73 5.58 12.23
C ILE A 56 2.45 5.92 11.49
N SER A 57 1.53 4.96 11.49
CA SER A 57 0.20 5.08 10.88
C SER A 57 -0.74 5.72 11.91
N ASP A 58 -1.72 4.99 12.43
CA ASP A 58 -2.55 5.42 13.56
C ASP A 58 -1.69 5.75 14.80
N GLY A 59 -2.04 6.84 15.47
CA GLY A 59 -1.25 7.43 16.55
C GLY A 59 -0.06 8.26 16.08
N GLY A 60 0.08 8.51 14.78
CA GLY A 60 1.10 9.41 14.23
C GLY A 60 0.57 10.83 14.00
N ILE A 61 1.37 11.83 14.37
CA ILE A 61 1.11 13.26 14.11
C ILE A 61 2.26 13.89 13.34
N GLY A 62 1.95 14.97 12.61
CA GLY A 62 2.93 15.65 11.77
C GLY A 62 3.37 14.84 10.56
N PHE A 63 4.13 15.49 9.67
CA PHE A 63 4.66 14.85 8.45
C PHE A 63 6.05 15.39 8.09
N GLY A 64 6.30 16.69 8.32
CA GLY A 64 7.52 17.32 7.78
C GLY A 64 7.43 17.46 6.26
N VAL A 65 8.56 17.44 5.57
CA VAL A 65 8.64 17.52 4.10
C VAL A 65 8.62 16.12 3.47
N ASN A 66 9.32 15.16 4.08
CA ASN A 66 9.59 13.83 3.57
C ASN A 66 9.24 12.72 4.58
N GLY A 67 8.40 13.01 5.58
CA GLY A 67 8.05 12.06 6.64
C GLY A 67 8.91 12.15 7.90
N GLU A 68 9.99 12.93 7.88
CA GLU A 68 10.91 13.09 9.01
C GLU A 68 10.25 13.76 10.23
N GLY A 69 9.18 14.52 9.98
CA GLY A 69 8.39 15.19 11.01
C GLY A 69 7.27 14.34 11.59
N ARG A 70 7.04 13.11 11.09
CA ARG A 70 6.04 12.18 11.65
C ARG A 70 6.52 11.75 13.04
N GLN A 71 5.71 11.97 14.07
CA GLN A 71 6.03 11.69 15.49
C GLN A 71 4.88 10.95 16.17
N PRO A 72 5.13 10.18 17.24
CA PRO A 72 4.06 9.62 18.06
C PRO A 72 3.17 10.73 18.63
N ASN A 73 1.86 10.52 18.60
CA ASN A 73 0.90 11.35 19.31
C ASN A 73 1.13 11.17 20.83
N PRO A 74 1.31 12.25 21.61
CA PRO A 74 1.53 12.16 23.06
C PRO A 74 0.36 11.53 23.83
N ASN A 75 -0.84 11.45 23.24
CA ASN A 75 -2.00 10.79 23.84
C ASN A 75 -2.01 9.26 23.66
N TYR A 76 -1.11 8.71 22.85
CA TYR A 76 -0.98 7.27 22.63
C TYR A 76 0.09 6.67 23.52
N MET A 77 -0.18 5.48 24.06
CA MET A 77 0.86 4.62 24.60
C MET A 77 1.65 3.97 23.46
N GLU A 78 2.92 3.62 23.70
CA GLU A 78 3.77 2.98 22.69
C GLU A 78 3.15 1.70 22.11
N ALA A 79 2.46 0.91 22.95
CA ALA A 79 1.78 -0.32 22.54
C ALA A 79 0.50 -0.09 21.70
N GLU A 80 -0.02 1.13 21.65
CA GLU A 80 -1.22 1.49 20.88
C GLU A 80 -0.88 1.98 19.46
N LEU A 81 0.36 2.48 19.28
CA LEU A 81 0.84 3.00 18.01
C LEU A 81 0.83 1.90 16.94
N ASP A 82 0.34 2.25 15.76
CA ASP A 82 0.49 1.40 14.57
C ASP A 82 1.88 1.65 13.96
N VAL A 83 2.84 0.86 14.43
CA VAL A 83 4.25 0.90 14.00
C VAL A 83 4.74 -0.48 13.62
N GLN A 84 5.53 -0.55 12.56
CA GLN A 84 6.23 -1.79 12.20
C GLN A 84 7.53 -1.92 13.01
N PRO A 85 7.95 -3.15 13.37
CA PRO A 85 9.19 -3.37 14.14
C PRO A 85 10.47 -3.01 13.38
N ILE A 86 10.36 -2.81 12.06
CA ILE A 86 11.46 -2.41 11.17
C ILE A 86 11.02 -1.22 10.31
N ARG A 87 11.99 -0.55 9.70
CA ARG A 87 11.71 0.52 8.73
C ARG A 87 10.85 -0.02 7.59
N SER A 88 9.77 0.68 7.28
CA SER A 88 8.90 0.38 6.14
C SER A 88 9.74 0.33 4.85
N PRO A 89 9.75 -0.81 4.14
CA PRO A 89 10.40 -0.90 2.83
C PRO A 89 9.82 0.11 1.85
N THR A 90 10.58 0.43 0.81
CA THR A 90 10.07 1.28 -0.27
C THR A 90 8.96 0.56 -1.06
N ALA A 91 7.88 1.27 -1.39
CA ALA A 91 6.91 0.79 -2.38
C ALA A 91 7.40 0.97 -3.84
N LEU A 92 8.55 1.61 -4.06
CA LEU A 92 9.14 1.81 -5.37
C LEU A 92 9.69 0.49 -5.91
N ASN A 93 9.38 0.18 -7.16
CA ASN A 93 9.76 -1.02 -7.90
C ASN A 93 9.18 -2.35 -7.35
N VAL A 94 8.14 -2.30 -6.50
CA VAL A 94 7.48 -3.54 -6.03
C VAL A 94 6.78 -4.30 -7.16
N ALA A 95 6.60 -3.68 -8.33
CA ALA A 95 6.00 -4.28 -9.51
C ALA A 95 6.61 -5.64 -9.92
N TYR A 96 7.87 -5.88 -9.59
CA TYR A 96 8.62 -7.09 -9.92
C TYR A 96 8.54 -8.19 -8.85
N GLN A 97 7.86 -7.95 -7.73
CA GLN A 97 7.82 -8.87 -6.59
C GLN A 97 6.63 -9.83 -6.70
N GLU A 98 6.91 -11.14 -6.70
CA GLU A 98 5.86 -12.18 -6.61
C GLU A 98 5.42 -12.43 -5.16
N VAL A 99 6.31 -12.18 -4.19
CA VAL A 99 6.06 -12.28 -2.75
C VAL A 99 6.53 -11.01 -2.05
N MET A 100 5.87 -10.64 -0.95
CA MET A 100 6.11 -9.38 -0.24
C MET A 100 6.48 -9.60 1.25
N LEU A 101 7.06 -8.54 1.83
CA LEU A 101 7.71 -8.49 3.15
C LEU A 101 9.01 -9.31 3.26
N TRP A 102 9.81 -8.99 4.28
CA TRP A 102 11.11 -9.63 4.51
C TRP A 102 11.00 -11.15 4.74
N ASN A 103 9.92 -11.60 5.38
CA ASN A 103 9.66 -13.01 5.62
C ASN A 103 8.90 -13.70 4.47
N GLY A 104 8.64 -13.00 3.37
CA GLY A 104 7.95 -13.53 2.19
C GLY A 104 6.50 -13.95 2.43
N GLN A 105 5.86 -13.55 3.54
CA GLN A 105 4.59 -14.16 3.96
C GLN A 105 3.38 -13.84 3.05
N PHE A 106 3.48 -12.84 2.17
CA PHE A 106 2.38 -12.39 1.33
C PHE A 106 2.61 -12.74 -0.13
N GLY A 107 1.60 -13.33 -0.75
CA GLY A 107 1.58 -13.80 -2.13
C GLY A 107 1.28 -15.30 -2.19
N ALA A 108 0.38 -15.69 -3.08
CA ALA A 108 -0.02 -17.07 -3.34
C ALA A 108 0.82 -17.75 -4.45
N LYS A 109 1.69 -16.98 -5.10
CA LYS A 109 2.47 -17.37 -6.28
C LYS A 109 3.97 -17.38 -5.95
N GLY A 110 4.80 -17.65 -6.95
CA GLY A 110 6.25 -17.73 -6.80
C GLY A 110 6.65 -18.73 -5.72
N LEU A 111 7.52 -18.29 -4.79
CA LEU A 111 8.07 -19.11 -3.71
C LEU A 111 7.02 -19.62 -2.71
N ASN A 112 5.83 -19.02 -2.66
CA ASN A 112 4.77 -19.43 -1.74
C ASN A 112 3.82 -20.48 -2.33
N ALA A 113 3.91 -20.80 -3.62
CA ALA A 113 3.08 -21.86 -4.20
C ALA A 113 3.36 -23.22 -3.52
N GLY A 114 2.31 -23.93 -3.07
CA GLY A 114 2.48 -25.19 -2.33
C GLY A 114 2.74 -25.02 -0.82
N THR A 115 2.66 -23.79 -0.29
CA THR A 115 2.85 -23.48 1.14
C THR A 115 1.54 -23.21 1.88
N GLU A 116 0.39 -23.62 1.33
CA GLU A 116 -0.96 -23.30 1.82
C GLU A 116 -1.15 -23.68 3.29
N SER A 117 -0.48 -24.76 3.76
CA SER A 117 -0.47 -25.17 5.17
C SER A 117 0.10 -24.13 6.14
N GLN A 118 0.86 -23.15 5.64
CA GLN A 118 1.46 -22.06 6.41
C GLN A 118 0.61 -20.78 6.40
N TRP A 119 -0.46 -20.74 5.60
CA TRP A 119 -1.34 -19.58 5.47
C TRP A 119 -2.38 -19.59 6.61
N THR A 120 -1.89 -19.32 7.82
CA THR A 120 -2.65 -19.45 9.07
C THR A 120 -3.95 -18.63 9.03
N ALA A 121 -5.09 -19.29 9.26
CA ALA A 121 -6.41 -18.66 9.38
C ALA A 121 -6.45 -17.64 10.53
N GLY A 122 -7.23 -16.57 10.36
CA GLY A 122 -7.33 -15.47 11.32
C GLY A 122 -6.08 -14.58 11.38
N THR A 123 -5.11 -14.78 10.48
CA THR A 123 -3.93 -13.91 10.35
C THR A 123 -3.91 -13.24 8.99
N PRO A 124 -3.15 -12.15 8.80
CA PRO A 124 -2.99 -11.52 7.49
C PRO A 124 -2.61 -12.48 6.35
N LYS A 125 -1.93 -13.60 6.66
CA LYS A 125 -1.52 -14.63 5.69
C LYS A 125 -2.69 -15.36 5.03
N GLU A 126 -3.87 -15.34 5.66
CA GLU A 126 -5.08 -15.96 5.10
C GLU A 126 -5.47 -15.33 3.75
N LYS A 127 -5.12 -14.06 3.51
CA LYS A 127 -5.35 -13.39 2.22
C LYS A 127 -4.58 -14.03 1.05
N ASN A 128 -3.56 -14.86 1.30
CA ASN A 128 -2.92 -15.66 0.26
C ASN A 128 -3.92 -16.61 -0.43
N PHE A 129 -4.98 -17.07 0.25
CA PHE A 129 -6.00 -17.92 -0.37
C PHE A 129 -6.82 -17.21 -1.48
N LEU A 130 -6.74 -15.89 -1.58
CA LEU A 130 -7.33 -15.14 -2.70
C LEU A 130 -6.57 -15.39 -4.03
N GLY A 131 -5.37 -15.96 -3.97
CA GLY A 131 -4.66 -16.41 -5.16
C GLY A 131 -3.86 -15.32 -5.89
N TYR A 132 -3.67 -14.15 -5.29
CA TYR A 132 -2.89 -13.06 -5.86
C TYR A 132 -1.39 -13.14 -5.53
N GLU A 133 -0.54 -12.44 -6.28
CA GLU A 133 0.85 -12.15 -5.98
C GLU A 133 0.98 -11.24 -4.75
N GLY A 134 2.21 -11.04 -4.29
CA GLY A 134 2.51 -10.38 -3.02
C GLY A 134 2.02 -8.93 -2.96
N VAL A 135 2.08 -8.16 -4.05
CA VAL A 135 1.69 -6.73 -4.06
C VAL A 135 0.20 -6.56 -3.80
N GLU A 136 -0.64 -7.35 -4.45
CA GLU A 136 -2.08 -7.37 -4.20
C GLU A 136 -2.40 -7.89 -2.80
N THR A 137 -1.76 -9.01 -2.43
CA THR A 137 -2.04 -9.65 -1.14
C THR A 137 -1.68 -8.75 0.03
N GLN A 138 -0.54 -8.07 -0.03
CA GLN A 138 -0.12 -7.14 1.02
C GLN A 138 -1.05 -5.94 1.11
N ALA A 139 -1.50 -5.36 -0.01
CA ALA A 139 -2.41 -4.22 0.00
C ALA A 139 -3.80 -4.57 0.57
N ILE A 140 -4.30 -5.78 0.29
CA ILE A 140 -5.56 -6.28 0.85
C ILE A 140 -5.41 -6.53 2.36
N ALA A 141 -4.35 -7.21 2.78
CA ALA A 141 -4.12 -7.54 4.18
C ALA A 141 -3.78 -6.32 5.05
N ALA A 142 -3.05 -5.36 4.48
CA ALA A 142 -2.61 -4.13 5.16
C ALA A 142 -3.76 -3.28 5.67
N GLN A 143 -4.91 -3.26 4.99
CA GLN A 143 -6.07 -2.47 5.43
C GLN A 143 -6.59 -2.95 6.80
N ASP A 144 -6.64 -4.25 7.03
CA ASP A 144 -7.07 -4.81 8.33
C ASP A 144 -6.03 -4.55 9.43
N VAL A 145 -4.74 -4.67 9.09
CA VAL A 145 -3.63 -4.42 10.04
C VAL A 145 -3.56 -2.95 10.44
N HIS A 146 -3.73 -2.06 9.47
CA HIS A 146 -3.56 -0.63 9.62
C HIS A 146 -4.88 0.12 9.81
N ARG A 147 -5.93 -0.56 10.29
CA ARG A 147 -7.18 0.09 10.76
C ARG A 147 -7.89 0.92 9.69
N LEU A 148 -7.75 0.51 8.43
CA LEU A 148 -8.39 1.15 7.28
C LEU A 148 -9.71 0.45 6.94
N GLU A 149 -10.75 1.25 6.75
CA GLU A 149 -12.09 0.82 6.38
C GLU A 149 -12.55 1.52 5.10
N ILE A 150 -13.55 0.94 4.45
CA ILE A 150 -14.17 1.47 3.23
C ILE A 150 -15.71 1.35 3.29
N PRO A 151 -16.37 1.98 4.28
CA PRO A 151 -17.82 1.86 4.42
C PRO A 151 -18.53 2.47 3.20
N MET A 152 -19.68 1.93 2.83
CA MET A 152 -20.44 2.41 1.67
C MET A 152 -20.80 3.90 1.77
N ASP A 153 -21.18 4.37 2.96
CA ASP A 153 -21.51 5.78 3.19
C ASP A 153 -20.32 6.69 2.86
N PHE A 154 -19.08 6.29 3.20
CA PHE A 154 -17.88 7.02 2.82
C PHE A 154 -17.72 7.06 1.30
N LEU A 155 -17.92 5.93 0.61
CA LEU A 155 -17.78 5.88 -0.85
C LEU A 155 -18.87 6.70 -1.58
N GLU A 156 -20.08 6.80 -1.02
CA GLU A 156 -21.23 7.52 -1.56
C GLU A 156 -21.18 9.03 -1.29
N GLN A 157 -20.73 9.43 -0.10
CA GLN A 157 -20.53 10.83 0.25
C GLN A 157 -19.32 11.45 -0.44
N THR A 158 -18.43 10.59 -0.96
CA THR A 158 -17.27 10.97 -1.77
C THR A 158 -17.49 10.65 -3.25
N GLY A 159 -16.48 10.95 -4.08
CA GLY A 159 -16.46 10.53 -5.49
C GLY A 159 -16.04 9.07 -5.71
N TYR A 160 -15.70 8.31 -4.66
CA TYR A 160 -15.06 7.01 -4.81
C TYR A 160 -15.97 5.95 -5.39
N LYS A 161 -17.27 5.95 -5.07
CA LYS A 161 -18.19 4.95 -5.64
C LYS A 161 -18.14 4.94 -7.17
N ALA A 162 -18.17 6.11 -7.81
CA ALA A 162 -18.08 6.23 -9.26
C ALA A 162 -16.72 5.74 -9.79
N MET A 163 -15.63 5.96 -9.05
CA MET A 163 -14.31 5.45 -9.42
C MET A 163 -14.21 3.93 -9.30
N PHE A 164 -14.84 3.31 -8.30
CA PHE A 164 -15.00 1.86 -8.20
C PHE A 164 -15.81 1.31 -9.37
N ASP A 165 -16.90 1.97 -9.75
CA ASP A 165 -17.72 1.59 -10.92
C ASP A 165 -16.88 1.58 -12.21
N LEU A 166 -16.00 2.57 -12.39
CA LEU A 166 -15.08 2.66 -13.53
C LEU A 166 -13.93 1.65 -13.47
N ALA A 167 -13.39 1.38 -12.28
CA ALA A 167 -12.27 0.46 -12.08
C ALA A 167 -12.70 -1.02 -12.23
N TYR A 168 -13.94 -1.34 -11.88
CA TYR A 168 -14.47 -2.71 -11.77
C TYR A 168 -15.86 -2.86 -12.43
N PRO A 169 -16.02 -2.50 -13.72
CA PRO A 169 -17.33 -2.49 -14.38
C PRO A 169 -17.99 -3.87 -14.46
N ASN A 170 -17.17 -4.94 -14.48
CA ASN A 170 -17.63 -6.32 -14.61
C ASN A 170 -17.86 -7.03 -13.28
N ILE A 171 -17.58 -6.37 -12.15
CA ILE A 171 -17.79 -6.95 -10.81
C ILE A 171 -19.18 -6.57 -10.32
N PRO A 172 -20.00 -7.50 -9.80
CA PRO A 172 -21.32 -7.18 -9.23
C PRO A 172 -21.25 -6.12 -8.13
N ALA A 173 -22.25 -5.23 -8.05
CA ALA A 173 -22.24 -4.11 -7.11
C ALA A 173 -22.16 -4.54 -5.63
N ASN A 174 -22.72 -5.70 -5.28
CA ASN A 174 -22.66 -6.28 -3.93
C ASN A 174 -21.26 -6.84 -3.55
N GLU A 175 -20.35 -6.97 -4.52
CA GLU A 175 -18.99 -7.48 -4.32
C GLU A 175 -17.94 -6.40 -4.57
N ARG A 176 -18.28 -5.37 -5.36
CA ARG A 176 -17.36 -4.35 -5.90
C ARG A 176 -16.72 -3.44 -4.85
N TYR A 177 -17.47 -3.10 -3.80
CA TYR A 177 -17.05 -2.09 -2.81
C TYR A 177 -16.51 -2.76 -1.55
N THR A 178 -15.45 -3.55 -1.71
CA THR A 178 -14.85 -4.36 -0.64
C THR A 178 -13.37 -4.04 -0.46
N LYS A 179 -12.83 -4.34 0.74
CA LYS A 179 -11.40 -4.14 1.02
C LYS A 179 -10.51 -4.88 0.01
N GLU A 180 -11.00 -5.99 -0.53
CA GLU A 180 -10.35 -6.70 -1.63
C GLU A 180 -10.17 -5.78 -2.85
N TYR A 181 -11.26 -5.23 -3.41
CA TYR A 181 -11.15 -4.36 -4.59
C TYR A 181 -10.46 -3.02 -4.30
N SER A 182 -10.59 -2.48 -3.08
CA SER A 182 -9.76 -1.36 -2.61
C SER A 182 -8.27 -1.70 -2.67
N GLY A 183 -7.88 -2.86 -2.12
CA GLY A 183 -6.51 -3.36 -2.12
C GLY A 183 -5.98 -3.66 -3.51
N LEU A 184 -6.81 -4.21 -4.40
CA LEU A 184 -6.45 -4.42 -5.81
C LEU A 184 -6.21 -3.11 -6.56
N ALA A 185 -6.97 -2.05 -6.27
CA ALA A 185 -6.76 -0.74 -6.86
C ALA A 185 -5.44 -0.15 -6.34
N ILE A 186 -5.21 -0.19 -5.03
CA ILE A 186 -3.96 0.25 -4.39
C ILE A 186 -2.76 -0.47 -5.00
N ALA A 187 -2.81 -1.80 -5.10
CA ALA A 187 -1.76 -2.61 -5.72
C ALA A 187 -1.55 -2.26 -7.20
N ALA A 188 -2.63 -1.94 -7.93
CA ALA A 188 -2.50 -1.47 -9.31
C ALA A 188 -1.71 -0.16 -9.39
N TYR A 189 -1.91 0.77 -8.46
CA TYR A 189 -1.08 1.98 -8.34
C TYR A 189 0.37 1.65 -7.95
N GLU A 190 0.59 0.79 -6.95
CA GLU A 190 1.93 0.38 -6.51
C GLU A 190 2.74 -0.24 -7.66
N ARG A 191 2.11 -1.03 -8.55
CA ARG A 191 2.76 -1.58 -9.74
C ARG A 191 3.21 -0.55 -10.78
N THR A 192 2.75 0.70 -10.68
CA THR A 192 3.19 1.81 -11.54
C THR A 192 4.33 2.63 -10.94
N LEU A 193 4.70 2.38 -9.67
CA LEU A 193 5.77 3.08 -8.99
C LEU A 193 7.13 2.53 -9.41
N LEU A 194 7.71 3.08 -10.48
CA LEU A 194 8.97 2.60 -11.05
C LEU A 194 10.07 3.67 -11.02
N ALA A 195 11.24 3.31 -10.51
CA ALA A 195 12.46 4.10 -10.64
C ALA A 195 13.15 3.76 -11.97
N ASN A 196 12.66 4.31 -13.08
CA ASN A 196 13.11 3.95 -14.44
C ASN A 196 13.80 5.09 -15.23
N GLN A 197 14.19 6.15 -14.52
CA GLN A 197 14.81 7.37 -15.09
C GLN A 197 16.15 7.76 -14.44
N ALA A 198 16.81 6.85 -13.72
CA ALA A 198 18.12 7.12 -13.12
C ALA A 198 19.20 7.38 -14.20
N PRO A 199 20.25 8.17 -13.91
CA PRO A 199 21.42 8.34 -14.77
C PRO A 199 21.98 7.03 -15.32
N TRP A 200 22.10 6.01 -14.46
CA TRP A 200 22.51 4.64 -14.80
C TRP A 200 21.63 3.99 -15.89
N GLN A 201 20.31 4.21 -15.85
CA GLN A 201 19.41 3.65 -16.86
C GLN A 201 19.52 4.36 -18.20
N ARG A 202 19.86 5.65 -18.21
CA ARG A 202 20.18 6.39 -19.44
C ARG A 202 21.50 5.91 -20.03
N TRP A 203 22.52 5.70 -19.18
CA TRP A 203 23.80 5.14 -19.58
C TRP A 203 23.64 3.75 -20.21
N LEU A 204 22.87 2.84 -19.60
CA LEU A 204 22.54 1.53 -20.16
C LEU A 204 21.84 1.59 -21.53
N ARG A 205 21.13 2.68 -21.84
CA ARG A 205 20.48 2.91 -23.13
C ARG A 205 21.41 3.56 -24.17
N GLY A 206 22.69 3.73 -23.84
CA GLY A 206 23.73 4.24 -24.75
C GLY A 206 24.06 5.71 -24.58
N GLU A 207 23.46 6.42 -23.62
CA GLU A 207 23.83 7.80 -23.30
C GLU A 207 25.12 7.81 -22.46
N GLN A 208 26.28 7.71 -23.14
CA GLN A 208 27.59 7.53 -22.49
C GLN A 208 27.94 8.64 -21.48
N ASN A 209 27.44 9.87 -21.68
CA ASN A 209 27.66 11.01 -20.78
C ASN A 209 26.57 11.16 -19.71
N ALA A 210 25.70 10.17 -19.52
CA ALA A 210 24.64 10.23 -18.51
C ALA A 210 25.17 10.05 -17.08
N MET A 211 26.36 9.47 -16.91
CA MET A 211 27.06 9.30 -15.64
C MET A 211 28.45 9.92 -15.73
N THR A 212 28.98 10.38 -14.59
CA THR A 212 30.38 10.78 -14.45
C THR A 212 31.28 9.57 -14.25
N ASP A 213 32.60 9.70 -14.45
CA ASP A 213 33.57 8.61 -14.19
C ASP A 213 33.59 8.14 -12.72
N GLN A 214 33.14 8.98 -11.79
CA GLN A 214 33.06 8.64 -10.36
C GLN A 214 31.79 7.84 -10.02
N GLU A 215 30.70 8.05 -10.77
CA GLU A 215 29.42 7.34 -10.60
C GLU A 215 29.45 5.97 -11.29
#